data_AF-D6CIA5-F1
#
_entry.id   AF-D6CIA5-F1
#
_cell.length_a   1.000
_cell.length_b   1.000
_cell.length_c   1.000
_cell.angle_alpha   90.00
_cell.angle_beta   90.00
_cell.angle_gamma   90.00
#
_symmetry.space_group_name_H-M   'P 1'
#
loop_
_entity.id
_entity.type
_entity.pdbx_description
1 polymer ?
#
loop_
_entity_poly.entity_id
_entity_poly.type
_entity_poly.pdbx_seq_one_letter_code
_entity_poly.pdbx_strand_id
1 'polypeptide(L)'
;IEDWVKICLPAKAKVKAELGNAPFADQCGLCEKEAVNVSLGNLLSYPFVREGLVKKTLALKGGYYDFVKGSFELWSLEFGLSKSVSV
;
A
#
# COMPACT_ATOMS: atom_id res chain seq x y z
N ILE A 1 9.11 -7.25 18.49
CA ILE A 1 9.22 -6.31 17.34
C ILE A 1 9.02 -7.05 16.03
N GLU A 2 9.75 -8.15 15.78
CA GLU A 2 9.67 -8.95 14.55
C GLU A 2 8.26 -9.45 14.24
N ASP A 3 7.52 -9.92 15.25
CA ASP A 3 6.14 -10.37 15.09
C ASP A 3 5.16 -9.30 14.60
N TRP A 4 5.44 -8.03 14.89
CA TRP A 4 4.62 -6.93 14.41
C TRP A 4 4.95 -6.59 12.96
N VAL A 5 6.25 -6.43 12.66
CA VAL A 5 6.70 -5.99 11.33
C VAL A 5 6.53 -7.06 10.25
N LYS A 6 6.31 -8.33 10.61
CA LYS A 6 6.10 -9.42 9.65
C LYS A 6 4.90 -9.22 8.72
N ILE A 7 3.94 -8.38 9.10
CA ILE A 7 2.80 -8.00 8.27
C ILE A 7 3.27 -7.43 6.91
N CYS A 8 4.43 -6.77 6.89
CA CYS A 8 5.00 -6.16 5.69
C CYS A 8 5.98 -7.07 4.92
N LEU A 9 6.07 -8.37 5.25
CA LEU A 9 6.88 -9.32 4.48
C LEU A 9 6.57 -9.32 2.97
N PRO A 10 5.30 -9.18 2.51
CA PRO A 10 5.01 -9.06 1.09
C PRO A 10 5.68 -7.86 0.43
N ALA A 11 5.73 -6.70 1.11
CA ALA A 11 6.41 -5.50 0.60
C ALA A 11 7.92 -5.75 0.45
N LYS A 12 8.55 -6.34 1.48
CA LYS A 12 9.97 -6.70 1.44
C LYS A 12 10.29 -7.67 0.30
N ALA A 13 9.44 -8.67 0.09
CA ALA A 13 9.62 -9.65 -0.98
C ALA A 13 9.51 -8.99 -2.37
N LYS A 14 8.51 -8.12 -2.57
CA LYS A 14 8.33 -7.36 -3.81
C LYS A 14 9.54 -6.47 -4.11
N VAL A 15 9.99 -5.67 -3.15
CA VAL A 15 11.14 -4.77 -3.34
C VAL A 15 12.42 -5.54 -3.64
N LYS A 16 12.66 -6.67 -2.99
CA LYS A 16 13.82 -7.52 -3.30
C LYS A 16 13.76 -8.10 -4.71
N ALA A 17 12.58 -8.42 -5.23
CA ALA A 17 12.42 -8.93 -6.58
C ALA A 17 12.65 -7.83 -7.64
N GLU A 18 12.19 -6.60 -7.38
CA GLU A 18 12.28 -5.48 -8.32
C GLU A 18 13.62 -4.72 -8.26
N LEU A 19 14.20 -4.59 -7.06
CA LEU A 19 15.39 -3.77 -6.77
C LEU A 19 16.48 -4.53 -6.00
N GLY A 20 16.59 -5.86 -6.15
CA GLY A 20 17.53 -6.68 -5.37
C GLY A 20 19.00 -6.25 -5.47
N ASN A 21 19.39 -5.62 -6.57
CA ASN A 21 20.76 -5.13 -6.80
C ASN A 21 20.96 -3.64 -6.45
N ALA A 22 19.90 -2.92 -6.06
CA ALA A 22 20.00 -1.52 -5.70
C ALA A 22 20.66 -1.35 -4.32
N PRO A 23 21.23 -0.16 -4.02
CA PRO A 23 21.70 0.17 -2.68
C PRO A 23 20.64 -0.09 -1.61
N PHE A 24 21.08 -0.52 -0.42
CA PHE A 24 20.16 -0.85 0.67
C PHE A 24 19.23 0.31 1.05
N ALA A 25 19.74 1.55 1.03
CA ALA A 25 18.93 2.73 1.31
C ALA A 25 17.78 2.91 0.31
N ASP A 26 18.01 2.63 -0.97
CA ASP A 26 16.97 2.72 -2.01
C ASP A 26 15.94 1.60 -1.84
N GLN A 27 16.39 0.40 -1.46
CA GLN A 27 15.48 -0.70 -1.09
C GLN A 27 14.63 -0.33 0.13
N CYS A 28 15.20 0.33 1.14
CA CYS A 28 14.43 0.81 2.29
C CYS A 28 13.37 1.82 1.87
N GLY A 29 13.73 2.85 1.10
CA GLY A 29 12.80 3.88 0.64
C GLY A 29 11.63 3.30 -0.18
N LEU A 30 11.89 2.31 -1.04
CA LEU A 30 10.80 1.63 -1.74
C LEU A 30 9.98 0.74 -0.80
N CYS A 31 10.63 0.03 0.13
CA CYS A 31 9.93 -0.85 1.07
C CYS A 31 9.00 -0.08 2.01
N GLU A 32 9.35 1.15 2.37
CA GLU A 32 8.48 2.06 3.14
C GLU A 32 7.18 2.36 2.38
N LYS A 33 7.29 2.72 1.08
CA LYS A 33 6.12 2.98 0.23
C LYS A 33 5.29 1.71 -0.04
N GLU A 34 5.96 0.58 -0.30
CA GLU A 34 5.27 -0.70 -0.54
C GLU A 34 4.60 -1.24 0.73
N ALA A 35 5.15 -0.97 1.92
CA ALA A 35 4.50 -1.33 3.19
C ALA A 35 3.17 -0.56 3.39
N VAL A 36 3.10 0.69 2.92
CA VAL A 36 1.84 1.45 2.88
C VAL A 36 0.84 0.76 1.93
N ASN A 37 1.29 0.33 0.75
CA ASN A 37 0.43 -0.39 -0.21
C ASN A 37 -0.09 -1.72 0.34
N VAL A 38 0.75 -2.49 1.04
CA VAL A 38 0.33 -3.72 1.75
C VAL A 38 -0.74 -3.39 2.79
N SER A 39 -0.55 -2.30 3.55
CA SER A 39 -1.54 -1.88 4.55
C SER A 39 -2.86 -1.44 3.91
N LEU A 40 -2.82 -0.72 2.78
CA LEU A 40 -4.03 -0.38 2.01
C LEU A 40 -4.74 -1.63 1.50
N GLY A 41 -4.00 -2.63 1.00
CA GLY A 41 -4.55 -3.94 0.63
C GLY A 41 -5.17 -4.67 1.82
N ASN A 42 -4.52 -4.64 2.98
CA ASN A 42 -5.04 -5.23 4.21
C ASN A 42 -6.33 -4.53 4.67
N LEU A 43 -6.46 -3.22 4.49
CA LEU A 43 -7.70 -2.49 4.78
C LEU A 43 -8.88 -3.00 3.93
N LEU A 44 -8.63 -3.48 2.71
CA LEU A 44 -9.66 -4.11 1.88
C LEU A 44 -10.13 -5.46 2.41
N SER A 45 -9.44 -6.09 3.37
CA SER A 45 -9.92 -7.33 4.00
C SER A 45 -11.14 -7.10 4.89
N TYR A 46 -11.32 -5.86 5.39
CA TYR A 46 -12.42 -5.49 6.28
C TYR A 46 -13.71 -5.21 5.50
N PRO A 47 -14.83 -5.90 5.78
CA PRO A 47 -16.08 -5.74 5.04
C PRO A 47 -16.62 -4.30 5.03
N PHE A 48 -16.61 -3.62 6.18
CA PHE A 48 -17.12 -2.25 6.30
C PHE A 48 -16.28 -1.22 5.53
N VAL A 49 -14.97 -1.46 5.38
CA VAL A 49 -14.10 -0.61 4.55
C VAL A 49 -14.49 -0.76 3.08
N ARG A 50 -14.62 -2.01 2.60
CA ARG A 50 -15.07 -2.27 1.21
C ARG A 50 -16.44 -1.67 0.94
N GLU A 51 -17.37 -1.83 1.88
CA GLU A 51 -18.71 -1.27 1.76
C GLU A 51 -18.69 0.26 1.66
N GLY A 52 -17.89 0.94 2.50
CA GLY A 52 -17.70 2.38 2.44
C GLY A 52 -17.10 2.85 1.11
N LEU A 53 -16.15 2.09 0.55
CA LEU A 53 -15.55 2.39 -0.75
C LEU A 53 -16.58 2.24 -1.89
N VAL A 54 -17.36 1.15 -1.91
CA VAL A 54 -18.42 0.94 -2.91
C VAL A 54 -19.49 2.02 -2.83
N LYS A 55 -19.89 2.41 -1.61
CA LYS A 55 -20.87 3.47 -1.36
C LYS A 55 -20.32 4.88 -1.58
N LYS A 56 -19.02 5.02 -1.89
CA LYS A 56 -18.30 6.30 -2.02
C LYS A 56 -18.41 7.19 -0.76
N THR A 57 -18.60 6.58 0.41
CA THR A 57 -18.61 7.28 1.70
C THR A 57 -17.23 7.23 2.39
N LEU A 58 -16.32 6.40 1.88
CA LEU A 58 -14.95 6.28 2.36
C LEU A 58 -13.99 6.29 1.16
N ALA A 59 -12.80 6.87 1.36
CA ALA A 59 -11.70 6.83 0.40
C ALA A 59 -10.43 6.37 1.13
N LEU A 60 -9.60 5.56 0.46
CA LEU A 60 -8.32 5.10 0.97
C LEU A 60 -7.18 5.83 0.26
N LYS A 61 -6.20 6.32 1.04
CA LYS A 61 -5.03 7.04 0.54
C LYS A 61 -3.77 6.54 1.22
N GLY A 62 -2.70 6.43 0.45
CA GLY A 62 -1.35 6.18 0.96
C GLY A 62 -0.58 7.50 1.01
N GLY A 63 0.26 7.65 2.02
CA GLY A 63 1.11 8.83 2.21
C GLY A 63 2.53 8.43 2.56
N TYR A 64 3.49 9.18 2.06
CA TYR A 64 4.91 9.02 2.37
C TYR A 64 5.52 10.38 2.67
N TYR A 65 6.02 10.55 3.89
CA TYR A 65 6.68 11.76 4.34
C TYR A 65 8.18 11.54 4.44
N ASP A 66 8.94 12.19 3.55
CA ASP A 66 10.39 12.22 3.60
C ASP A 66 10.82 13.46 4.38
N PHE A 67 11.14 13.27 5.66
CA PHE A 67 11.60 14.35 6.52
C PHE A 67 13.03 14.81 6.21
N VAL A 68 13.83 14.01 5.49
CA VAL A 68 15.20 14.37 5.11
C VAL A 68 15.16 15.39 3.97
N LYS A 69 14.30 15.15 2.98
CA LYS A 69 14.11 16.06 1.83
C LYS A 69 13.02 17.11 2.08
N GLY A 70 12.21 16.94 3.12
CA GLY A 70 11.08 17.82 3.41
C GLY A 70 9.94 17.69 2.40
N SER A 71 9.71 16.48 1.86
CA SER A 71 8.69 16.24 0.82
C SER A 71 7.59 15.31 1.30
N PHE A 72 6.38 15.48 0.77
CA PHE A 72 5.24 14.61 1.04
C PHE A 72 4.62 14.11 -0.26
N GLU A 73 4.51 12.79 -0.38
CA GLU A 73 3.83 12.12 -1.48
C GLU A 73 2.49 11.57 -0.98
N LEU A 74 1.44 11.75 -1.79
CA LEU A 74 0.09 11.27 -1.49
C LEU A 74 -0.48 10.58 -2.74
N TRP A 75 -1.00 9.37 -2.57
CA TRP A 75 -1.70 8.64 -3.63
C TRP A 75 -3.02 8.08 -3.13
N SER A 76 -3.94 7.78 -4.06
CA SER A 76 -5.27 7.25 -3.75
C SER A 76 -5.42 5.85 -4.32
N LEU A 77 -6.12 4.99 -3.59
CA LEU A 77 -6.54 3.69 -4.09
C LEU A 77 -7.93 3.85 -4.73
N GLU A 78 -7.99 3.69 -6.05
CA GLU A 78 -9.25 3.67 -6.78
C GLU A 78 -9.90 2.30 -6.65
N PHE A 79 -11.00 2.21 -5.90
CA PHE A 79 -11.76 0.98 -5.71
C PHE A 79 -13.15 1.12 -6.34
N GLY A 80 -13.43 0.34 -7.38
CA GLY A 80 -14.71 0.35 -8.08
C GLY A 80 -15.06 -1.03 -8.61
N LEU A 81 -16.33 -1.42 -8.47
CA LEU A 81 -16.87 -2.62 -9.11
C LEU A 81 -17.31 -2.24 -10.53
N SER A 82 -16.63 -2.77 -11.54
CA SER A 82 -17.17 -2.77 -12.90
C SER A 82 -18.24 -3.86 -12.99
N LYS A 83 -19.44 -3.53 -13.49
CA LYS A 83 -20.45 -4.55 -13.78
C LYS A 83 -19.88 -5.52 -14.81
N SER A 84 -19.71 -6.78 -14.44
CA SER A 84 -19.47 -7.85 -15.41
C SER A 84 -20.75 -8.09 -16.18
N VAL A 85 -20.67 -8.10 -17.51
CA VAL A 85 -21.82 -8.43 -18.37
C VAL A 85 -22.21 -9.87 -18.08
N SER A 86 -23.41 -10.07 -17.59
CA SER A 86 -24.02 -11.40 -17.45
C SER A 86 -24.79 -11.66 -18.73
N VAL A 87 -24.41 -12.70 -19.47
CA VAL A 87 -25.13 -13.24 -20.64
C VAL A 87 -26.20 -14.21 -20.17
#